data_AF-A0A0A2LY88-F1
#
_entry.id   AF-A0A0A2LY88-F1
#
_cell.length_a   1.000
_cell.length_b   1.000
_cell.length_c   1.000
_cell.angle_alpha   90.00
_cell.angle_beta   90.00
_cell.angle_gamma   90.00
#
_symmetry.space_group_name_H-M   'P 1'
#
loop_
_entity.id
_entity.type
_entity.pdbx_description
1 polymer ?
#
loop_
_entity_poly.entity_id
_entity_poly.type
_entity_poly.pdbx_seq_one_letter_code
_entity_poly.pdbx_strand_id
1 'polypeptide(L)'
;MNKIVLIILFISNLVNCQELPKVIQQIEQQGYLYYKQTKNGPSILESDDFINLKKCASEAQLIDLTKHKNGQVKSLAFLVLASKKYNNLYDIILNQIKDTTTVTTQSGCIRRSSYTTDYFIDIVTEEYFVDLDFPKLSTEQKNTIEALLIADNNSKLSTRTSVIFALEPTSENYNLILSLVKQEKNYAAIYNLATYKKETDKKLIASFFNDEKAKYEAVRCTFIFHDDYFYPYLKKACKKIIRDYLVDEYGYSLFFKALAKYPKQETLKFFEKTLAERDYNEYRNEKISKYILIAISKYPDPVYNSLKESIKLSPETLEEVNKELLEKD
;
A
#
# COMPACT_ATOMS: atom_id res chain seq x y z
N MET A 1 -34.83 -65.34 16.15
CA MET A 1 -33.68 -64.46 16.45
C MET A 1 -32.84 -64.32 15.20
N ASN A 2 -33.00 -63.24 14.43
CA ASN A 2 -32.09 -62.86 13.34
C ASN A 2 -31.82 -61.36 13.48
N LYS A 3 -30.66 -61.01 14.06
CA LYS A 3 -30.18 -59.63 14.10
C LYS A 3 -29.44 -59.37 12.78
N ILE A 4 -30.09 -58.62 11.89
CA ILE A 4 -29.41 -57.96 10.77
C ILE A 4 -28.66 -56.78 11.38
N VAL A 5 -27.33 -56.89 11.48
CA VAL A 5 -26.45 -55.77 11.81
C VAL A 5 -26.18 -55.02 10.51
N LEU A 6 -26.81 -53.87 10.39
CA LEU A 6 -26.57 -52.88 9.36
C LEU A 6 -25.20 -52.23 9.63
N ILE A 7 -24.17 -52.60 8.87
CA ILE A 7 -22.89 -51.86 8.87
C ILE A 7 -23.04 -50.75 7.82
N ILE A 8 -23.46 -49.56 8.26
CA ILE A 8 -23.28 -48.33 7.49
C ILE A 8 -21.82 -47.94 7.66
N LEU A 9 -20.98 -48.33 6.70
CA LEU A 9 -19.63 -47.79 6.55
C LEU A 9 -19.74 -46.32 6.15
N PHE A 10 -19.66 -45.43 7.14
CA PHE A 10 -19.26 -44.05 6.94
C PHE A 10 -17.80 -44.07 6.46
N ILE A 11 -17.59 -44.15 5.14
CA ILE A 11 -16.30 -43.83 4.54
C ILE A 11 -16.19 -42.31 4.56
N SER A 12 -15.84 -41.76 5.72
CA SER A 12 -15.23 -40.44 5.78
C SER A 12 -13.93 -40.52 4.96
N ASN A 13 -13.87 -39.74 3.89
CA ASN A 13 -12.73 -39.56 3.00
C ASN A 13 -11.43 -39.28 3.77
N LEU A 14 -10.76 -40.33 4.25
CA LEU A 14 -9.37 -40.31 4.68
C LEU A 14 -8.49 -40.39 3.44
N VAL A 15 -8.41 -39.28 2.70
CA VAL A 15 -7.25 -39.05 1.85
C VAL A 15 -6.09 -38.69 2.79
N ASN A 16 -5.57 -39.68 3.50
CA ASN A 16 -4.33 -39.55 4.25
C ASN A 16 -3.20 -39.89 3.28
N CYS A 17 -2.79 -38.90 2.48
CA CYS A 17 -1.62 -39.04 1.64
C CYS A 17 -0.40 -39.15 2.56
N GLN A 18 0.26 -40.32 2.60
CA GLN A 18 1.49 -40.56 3.39
C GLN A 18 2.61 -39.54 3.11
N GLU A 19 2.50 -38.80 1.99
CA GLU A 19 3.47 -37.82 1.53
C GLU A 19 3.20 -36.39 2.05
N LEU A 20 2.10 -36.11 2.77
CA LEU A 20 1.79 -34.75 3.24
C LEU A 20 2.95 -34.10 4.04
N PRO A 21 3.64 -34.80 4.97
CA PRO A 21 4.81 -34.25 5.65
C PRO A 21 5.94 -33.84 4.69
N LYS A 22 6.15 -34.59 3.60
CA LYS A 22 7.17 -34.26 2.59
C LYS A 22 6.77 -33.04 1.77
N VAL A 23 5.49 -32.94 1.41
CA VAL A 23 4.95 -31.76 0.72
C VAL A 23 5.13 -30.50 1.59
N ILE A 24 4.81 -30.59 2.88
CA ILE A 24 5.01 -29.47 3.83
C ILE A 24 6.49 -29.09 3.89
N GLN A 25 7.38 -30.07 4.07
CA GLN A 25 8.82 -29.84 4.13
C GLN A 25 9.36 -29.16 2.87
N GLN A 26 8.88 -29.56 1.69
CA GLN A 26 9.25 -28.93 0.42
C GLN A 26 8.85 -27.44 0.39
N ILE A 27 7.61 -27.13 0.76
CA ILE A 27 7.11 -25.75 0.81
C ILE A 27 7.95 -24.90 1.77
N GLU A 28 8.28 -25.44 2.95
CA GLU A 28 9.14 -24.78 3.92
C GLU A 28 10.54 -24.50 3.36
N GLN A 29 11.14 -25.48 2.69
CA GLN A 29 12.49 -25.38 2.13
C GLN A 29 12.59 -24.40 0.98
N GLN A 30 11.56 -24.30 0.13
CA GLN A 30 11.53 -23.36 -0.99
C GLN A 30 11.54 -21.90 -0.50
N GLY A 31 10.85 -21.61 0.61
CA GLY A 31 10.86 -20.29 1.26
C GLY A 31 10.07 -19.20 0.51
N TYR A 32 9.39 -19.54 -0.59
CA TYR A 32 8.47 -18.65 -1.30
C TYR A 32 7.39 -19.43 -2.04
N LEU A 33 6.25 -18.78 -2.27
CA LEU A 33 5.18 -19.28 -3.13
C LEU A 33 5.41 -18.84 -4.57
N TYR A 34 5.59 -19.79 -5.48
CA TYR A 34 5.91 -19.52 -6.87
C TYR A 34 4.66 -19.35 -7.74
N TYR A 35 4.56 -18.23 -8.44
CA TYR A 35 3.56 -17.95 -9.46
C TYR A 35 4.13 -18.33 -10.82
N LYS A 36 3.65 -19.45 -11.37
CA LYS A 36 4.09 -19.96 -12.67
C LYS A 36 3.57 -19.08 -13.79
N GLN A 37 4.41 -18.75 -14.77
CA GLN A 37 3.96 -17.98 -15.94
C GLN A 37 3.04 -18.85 -16.80
N THR A 38 1.84 -18.35 -17.09
CA THR A 38 0.84 -18.98 -17.96
C THR A 38 0.51 -18.07 -19.13
N LYS A 39 -0.29 -18.56 -20.09
CA LYS A 39 -0.80 -17.74 -21.20
C LYS A 39 -1.63 -16.53 -20.73
N ASN A 40 -2.23 -16.63 -19.55
CA ASN A 40 -3.06 -15.59 -18.95
C ASN A 40 -2.31 -14.81 -17.85
N GLY A 41 -0.97 -14.93 -17.81
CA GLY A 41 -0.11 -14.32 -16.79
C GLY A 41 0.26 -15.26 -15.65
N PRO A 42 0.87 -14.75 -14.56
CA PRO A 42 1.34 -15.57 -13.46
C PRO A 42 0.21 -16.24 -12.68
N SER A 43 0.27 -17.56 -12.47
CA SER A 43 -0.70 -18.35 -11.71
C SER A 43 -0.02 -19.23 -10.66
N ILE A 44 -0.46 -19.08 -9.42
CA ILE A 44 -0.04 -19.95 -8.31
C ILE A 44 -0.78 -21.30 -8.31
N LEU A 45 -1.96 -21.37 -8.92
CA LEU A 45 -2.77 -22.59 -8.96
C LEU A 45 -2.16 -23.70 -9.84
N GLU A 46 -1.22 -23.33 -10.70
CA GLU A 46 -0.46 -24.26 -11.55
C GLU A 46 0.91 -24.63 -10.95
N SER A 47 1.22 -24.20 -9.74
CA SER A 47 2.44 -24.59 -9.05
C SER A 47 2.34 -26.02 -8.50
N ASP A 48 3.45 -26.74 -8.51
CA ASP A 48 3.51 -28.11 -8.00
C ASP A 48 3.15 -28.16 -6.51
N ASP A 49 3.61 -27.18 -5.73
CA ASP A 49 3.29 -27.06 -4.30
C ASP A 49 1.78 -26.98 -4.06
N PHE A 50 1.07 -26.13 -4.82
CA PHE A 50 -0.38 -26.00 -4.73
C PHE A 50 -1.09 -27.30 -5.11
N ILE A 51 -0.72 -27.89 -6.25
CA ILE A 51 -1.34 -29.11 -6.77
C ILE A 51 -1.15 -30.27 -5.78
N ASN A 52 0.08 -30.43 -5.28
CA ASN A 52 0.43 -31.50 -4.34
C ASN A 52 -0.29 -31.31 -3.00
N LEU A 53 -0.29 -30.10 -2.44
CA LEU A 53 -0.98 -29.83 -1.19
C LEU A 53 -2.50 -30.04 -1.32
N LYS A 54 -3.10 -29.55 -2.42
CA LYS A 54 -4.54 -29.73 -2.71
C LYS A 54 -4.95 -31.18 -2.80
N LYS A 55 -4.10 -32.03 -3.40
CA LYS A 55 -4.32 -33.47 -3.57
C LYS A 55 -4.11 -34.25 -2.27
N CYS A 56 -3.10 -33.89 -1.46
CA CYS A 56 -2.67 -34.70 -0.32
C CYS A 56 -3.29 -34.32 1.02
N ALA A 57 -3.75 -33.09 1.20
CA ALA A 57 -4.34 -32.65 2.46
C ALA A 57 -5.88 -32.71 2.44
N SER A 58 -6.44 -33.35 3.47
CA SER A 58 -7.86 -33.23 3.81
C SER A 58 -8.20 -31.81 4.24
N GLU A 59 -9.49 -31.46 4.25
CA GLU A 59 -9.95 -30.14 4.69
C GLU A 59 -9.53 -29.84 6.14
N ALA A 60 -9.69 -30.78 7.05
CA ALA A 60 -9.28 -30.62 8.45
C ALA A 60 -7.77 -30.36 8.60
N GLN A 61 -6.95 -31.06 7.82
CA GLN A 61 -5.51 -30.82 7.78
C GLN A 61 -5.17 -29.44 7.21
N LEU A 62 -5.86 -29.00 6.15
CA LEU A 62 -5.66 -27.66 5.60
C LEU A 62 -6.02 -26.57 6.61
N ILE A 63 -7.11 -26.74 7.36
CA ILE A 63 -7.51 -25.82 8.44
C ILE A 63 -6.41 -25.76 9.50
N ASP A 64 -5.88 -26.90 9.93
CA ASP A 64 -4.77 -26.94 10.90
C ASP A 64 -3.50 -26.25 10.35
N LEU A 65 -3.18 -26.48 9.08
CA LEU A 65 -2.04 -25.85 8.41
C LEU A 65 -2.16 -24.33 8.29
N THR A 66 -3.36 -23.74 8.34
CA THR A 66 -3.49 -22.28 8.42
C THR A 66 -2.91 -21.68 9.71
N LYS A 67 -2.66 -22.51 10.73
CA LYS A 67 -2.03 -22.13 12.01
C LYS A 67 -0.54 -22.46 12.05
N HIS A 68 0.02 -22.99 10.96
CA HIS A 68 1.39 -23.46 10.91
C HIS A 68 2.40 -22.32 11.18
N LYS A 69 3.59 -22.62 11.73
CA LYS A 69 4.59 -21.58 12.04
C LYS A 69 5.21 -20.93 10.79
N ASN A 70 5.27 -21.67 9.69
CA ASN A 70 5.84 -21.21 8.42
C ASN A 70 4.77 -20.46 7.60
N GLY A 71 5.09 -19.24 7.18
CA GLY A 71 4.18 -18.35 6.44
C GLY A 71 3.74 -18.90 5.09
N GLN A 72 4.63 -19.54 4.34
CA GLN A 72 4.33 -20.15 3.04
C GLN A 72 3.33 -21.29 3.18
N VAL A 73 3.55 -22.18 4.17
CA VAL A 73 2.66 -23.32 4.42
C VAL A 73 1.24 -22.83 4.76
N LYS A 74 1.10 -21.87 5.68
CA LYS A 74 -0.23 -21.38 6.06
C LYS A 74 -0.96 -20.64 4.93
N SER A 75 -0.23 -19.80 4.18
CA SER A 75 -0.78 -19.06 3.04
C SER A 75 -1.21 -19.98 1.92
N LEU A 76 -0.43 -21.02 1.63
CA LEU A 76 -0.80 -21.99 0.61
C LEU A 76 -1.99 -22.85 1.08
N ALA A 77 -2.05 -23.24 2.35
CA ALA A 77 -3.19 -23.97 2.91
C ALA A 77 -4.49 -23.15 2.81
N PHE A 78 -4.44 -21.86 3.16
CA PHE A 78 -5.58 -20.94 3.02
C PHE A 78 -6.02 -20.81 1.55
N LEU A 79 -5.08 -20.63 0.62
CA LEU A 79 -5.37 -20.57 -0.81
C LEU A 79 -6.02 -21.87 -1.32
N VAL A 80 -5.54 -23.03 -0.87
CA VAL A 80 -6.13 -24.33 -1.23
C VAL A 80 -7.57 -24.43 -0.70
N LEU A 81 -7.83 -24.03 0.54
CA LEU A 81 -9.20 -23.96 1.10
C LEU A 81 -10.11 -23.06 0.27
N ALA A 82 -9.64 -21.87 -0.10
CA ALA A 82 -10.38 -20.95 -0.97
C ALA A 82 -10.68 -21.59 -2.34
N SER A 83 -9.71 -22.30 -2.93
CA SER A 83 -9.90 -23.03 -4.18
C SER A 83 -10.87 -24.21 -4.09
N LYS A 84 -11.08 -24.74 -2.88
CA LYS A 84 -12.06 -25.80 -2.57
C LYS A 84 -13.42 -25.21 -2.18
N LYS A 85 -13.60 -23.89 -2.27
CA LYS A 85 -14.82 -23.16 -1.86
C LYS A 85 -15.20 -23.40 -0.41
N TYR A 86 -14.21 -23.52 0.47
CA TYR A 86 -14.48 -23.67 1.90
C TYR A 86 -15.25 -22.44 2.41
N ASN A 87 -16.40 -22.65 3.05
CA ASN A 87 -17.32 -21.55 3.38
C ASN A 87 -16.87 -20.73 4.61
N ASN A 88 -15.95 -21.24 5.42
CA ASN A 88 -15.59 -20.62 6.69
C ASN A 88 -14.18 -19.98 6.69
N LEU A 89 -13.80 -19.36 5.57
CA LEU A 89 -12.53 -18.62 5.45
C LEU A 89 -12.48 -17.39 6.35
N TYR A 90 -13.64 -16.76 6.60
CA TYR A 90 -13.76 -15.60 7.47
C TYR A 90 -13.26 -15.87 8.90
N ASP A 91 -13.68 -16.99 9.51
CA ASP A 91 -13.23 -17.36 10.86
C ASP A 91 -11.72 -17.62 10.91
N ILE A 92 -11.13 -18.13 9.82
CA ILE A 92 -9.67 -18.31 9.75
C ILE A 92 -8.97 -16.95 9.77
N ILE A 93 -9.46 -15.97 9.00
CA ILE A 93 -8.92 -14.60 8.99
C ILE A 93 -9.02 -13.97 10.37
N LEU A 94 -10.18 -14.04 11.03
CA LEU A 94 -10.36 -13.49 12.38
C LEU A 94 -9.38 -14.08 13.39
N ASN A 95 -9.15 -15.40 13.33
CA ASN A 95 -8.22 -16.09 14.21
C ASN A 95 -6.75 -15.72 13.95
N GLN A 96 -6.42 -15.21 12.76
CA GLN A 96 -5.07 -14.79 12.37
C GLN A 96 -4.94 -13.26 12.30
N ILE A 97 -5.92 -12.47 12.74
CA ILE A 97 -5.93 -11.02 12.51
C ILE A 97 -4.73 -10.28 13.14
N LYS A 98 -4.08 -10.89 14.14
CA LYS A 98 -2.88 -10.37 14.82
C LYS A 98 -1.59 -11.09 14.44
N ASP A 99 -1.64 -12.02 13.50
CA ASP A 99 -0.47 -12.76 13.04
C ASP A 99 0.49 -11.83 12.30
N THR A 100 1.77 -11.87 12.70
CA THR A 100 2.84 -11.08 12.10
C THR A 100 3.79 -11.92 11.26
N THR A 101 3.48 -13.20 11.02
CA THR A 101 4.25 -14.01 10.07
C THR A 101 4.13 -13.44 8.67
N THR A 102 5.19 -13.62 7.87
CA THR A 102 5.24 -13.11 6.51
C THR A 102 5.24 -14.24 5.50
N VAL A 103 4.61 -14.03 4.36
CA VAL A 103 4.70 -14.88 3.18
C VAL A 103 5.49 -14.16 2.10
N THR A 104 6.41 -14.89 1.45
CA THR A 104 7.09 -14.40 0.26
C THR A 104 6.47 -15.03 -0.98
N THR A 105 6.10 -14.22 -1.95
CA THR A 105 5.64 -14.65 -3.28
C THR A 105 6.69 -14.31 -4.32
N GLN A 106 6.79 -15.13 -5.36
CA GLN A 106 7.71 -14.90 -6.48
C GLN A 106 6.99 -15.07 -7.82
N SER A 107 7.14 -14.08 -8.71
CA SER A 107 6.74 -14.16 -10.10
C SER A 107 7.92 -13.77 -10.99
N GLY A 108 8.44 -14.72 -11.78
CA GLY A 108 9.70 -14.53 -12.51
C GLY A 108 10.84 -14.15 -11.57
N CYS A 109 11.51 -13.01 -11.82
CA CYS A 109 12.60 -12.49 -10.99
C CYS A 109 12.12 -11.57 -9.85
N ILE A 110 10.82 -11.29 -9.74
CA ILE A 110 10.27 -10.37 -8.75
C ILE A 110 9.82 -11.17 -7.53
N ARG A 111 10.38 -10.81 -6.37
CA ARG A 111 9.95 -11.31 -5.06
C ARG A 111 9.25 -10.20 -4.28
N ARG A 112 8.15 -10.54 -3.61
CA ARG A 112 7.43 -9.65 -2.70
C ARG A 112 7.18 -10.37 -1.40
N SER A 113 7.16 -9.62 -0.31
CA SER A 113 6.84 -10.15 1.02
C SER A 113 5.71 -9.32 1.61
N SER A 114 4.72 -10.00 2.17
CA SER A 114 3.57 -9.41 2.87
C SER A 114 3.29 -10.20 4.15
N TYR A 115 2.49 -9.65 5.05
CA TYR A 115 1.96 -10.43 6.17
C TYR A 115 1.01 -11.50 5.66
N THR A 116 1.01 -12.66 6.30
CA THR A 116 0.14 -13.79 5.92
C THR A 116 -1.33 -13.40 5.98
N THR A 117 -1.72 -12.59 6.97
CA THR A 117 -3.09 -12.08 7.11
C THR A 117 -3.49 -11.11 6.00
N ASP A 118 -2.58 -10.21 5.57
CA ASP A 118 -2.82 -9.36 4.38
C ASP A 118 -3.09 -10.26 3.16
N TYR A 119 -2.23 -11.27 2.95
CA TYR A 119 -2.41 -12.23 1.85
C TYR A 119 -3.73 -13.01 1.92
N PHE A 120 -4.21 -13.36 3.12
CA PHE A 120 -5.49 -14.05 3.28
C PHE A 120 -6.65 -13.13 2.89
N ILE A 121 -6.61 -11.88 3.34
CA ILE A 121 -7.61 -10.85 3.00
C ILE A 121 -7.62 -10.68 1.48
N ASP A 122 -6.45 -10.51 0.85
CA ASP A 122 -6.33 -10.29 -0.60
C ASP A 122 -6.99 -11.41 -1.42
N ILE A 123 -6.83 -12.68 -1.03
CA ILE A 123 -7.46 -13.83 -1.70
C ILE A 123 -8.99 -13.70 -1.76
N VAL A 124 -9.61 -13.18 -0.70
CA VAL A 124 -11.08 -13.11 -0.56
C VAL A 124 -11.66 -11.71 -0.79
N THR A 125 -10.83 -10.69 -1.03
CA THR A 125 -11.27 -9.31 -1.30
C THR A 125 -10.78 -8.72 -2.60
N GLU A 126 -9.57 -9.06 -3.07
CA GLU A 126 -8.95 -8.34 -4.18
C GLU A 126 -9.40 -8.80 -5.56
N GLU A 127 -9.31 -7.85 -6.49
CA GLU A 127 -9.61 -8.03 -7.90
C GLU A 127 -8.50 -8.79 -8.66
N TYR A 128 -7.30 -8.91 -8.09
CA TYR A 128 -6.18 -9.66 -8.70
C TYR A 128 -6.48 -11.16 -8.87
N PHE A 129 -7.44 -11.67 -8.11
CA PHE A 129 -7.96 -13.03 -8.24
C PHE A 129 -9.37 -13.06 -8.86
N VAL A 130 -9.79 -12.04 -9.63
CA VAL A 130 -11.15 -11.96 -10.24
C VAL A 130 -11.47 -13.15 -11.13
N ASP A 131 -10.47 -13.69 -11.84
CA ASP A 131 -10.67 -14.90 -12.67
C ASP A 131 -10.77 -16.18 -11.83
N LEU A 132 -10.54 -16.09 -10.51
CA LEU A 132 -10.70 -17.18 -9.57
C LEU A 132 -12.00 -16.99 -8.81
N ASP A 133 -12.89 -17.95 -8.97
CA ASP A 133 -14.22 -17.98 -8.37
C ASP A 133 -14.15 -18.24 -6.83
N PHE A 134 -13.21 -17.66 -6.10
CA PHE A 134 -13.07 -17.90 -4.65
C PHE A 134 -14.22 -17.29 -3.86
N PRO A 135 -14.63 -17.91 -2.73
CA PRO A 135 -15.58 -17.29 -1.81
C PRO A 135 -15.09 -15.90 -1.41
N LYS A 136 -15.97 -14.90 -1.54
CA LYS A 136 -15.70 -13.51 -1.19
C LYS A 136 -16.30 -13.19 0.17
N LEU A 137 -15.67 -12.28 0.90
CA LEU A 137 -16.25 -11.75 2.14
C LEU A 137 -17.52 -10.97 1.84
N SER A 138 -18.53 -11.13 2.70
CA SER A 138 -19.68 -10.22 2.68
C SER A 138 -19.25 -8.81 3.11
N THR A 139 -20.07 -7.81 2.78
CA THR A 139 -19.85 -6.43 3.25
C THR A 139 -19.76 -6.36 4.78
N GLU A 140 -20.59 -7.10 5.49
CA GLU A 140 -20.58 -7.15 6.96
C GLU A 140 -19.27 -7.75 7.51
N GLN A 141 -18.79 -8.84 6.91
CA GLN A 141 -17.53 -9.48 7.28
C GLN A 141 -16.34 -8.55 7.03
N LYS A 142 -16.31 -7.88 5.87
CA LYS A 142 -15.30 -6.88 5.52
C LYS A 142 -15.30 -5.74 6.54
N ASN A 143 -16.45 -5.12 6.79
CA ASN A 143 -16.58 -4.03 7.76
C ASN A 143 -16.13 -4.44 9.17
N THR A 144 -16.40 -5.69 9.56
CA THR A 144 -15.95 -6.22 10.86
C THR A 144 -14.43 -6.33 10.93
N ILE A 145 -13.77 -6.88 9.89
CA ILE A 145 -12.30 -6.93 9.80
C ILE A 145 -11.71 -5.53 9.84
N GLU A 146 -12.26 -4.60 9.05
CA GLU A 146 -11.80 -3.21 9.01
C GLU A 146 -11.89 -2.53 10.37
N ALA A 147 -13.02 -2.69 11.08
CA ALA A 147 -13.19 -2.16 12.44
C ALA A 147 -12.18 -2.75 13.43
N LEU A 148 -11.91 -4.05 13.36
CA LEU A 148 -10.89 -4.71 14.19
C LEU A 148 -9.48 -4.19 13.90
N LEU A 149 -9.15 -3.99 12.62
CA LEU A 149 -7.86 -3.44 12.21
C LEU A 149 -7.66 -1.99 12.68
N ILE A 150 -8.69 -1.16 12.55
CA ILE A 150 -8.66 0.23 13.04
C ILE A 150 -8.43 0.25 14.56
N ALA A 151 -9.15 -0.59 15.31
CA ALA A 151 -9.09 -0.66 16.76
C ALA A 151 -7.78 -1.25 17.31
N ASP A 152 -6.99 -1.96 16.50
CA ASP A 152 -5.70 -2.51 16.90
C ASP A 152 -4.54 -1.56 16.59
N ASN A 153 -4.19 -0.73 17.57
CA ASN A 153 -3.10 0.24 17.47
C ASN A 153 -1.71 -0.40 17.27
N ASN A 154 -1.57 -1.70 17.50
CA ASN A 154 -0.30 -2.42 17.34
C ASN A 154 -0.20 -3.19 16.01
N SER A 155 -1.28 -3.22 15.23
CA SER A 155 -1.30 -3.94 13.98
C SER A 155 -0.33 -3.32 12.97
N LYS A 156 0.45 -4.20 12.33
CA LYS A 156 1.43 -3.85 11.30
C LYS A 156 0.94 -4.16 9.89
N LEU A 157 -0.29 -4.65 9.77
CA LEU A 157 -0.89 -5.10 8.53
C LEU A 157 -1.04 -3.94 7.55
N SER A 158 -0.67 -4.18 6.29
CA SER A 158 -0.80 -3.17 5.25
C SER A 158 -2.27 -2.85 4.96
N THR A 159 -3.17 -3.83 5.12
CA THR A 159 -4.62 -3.59 5.02
C THR A 159 -5.10 -2.54 6.03
N ARG A 160 -4.54 -2.50 7.26
CA ARG A 160 -4.91 -1.45 8.24
C ARG A 160 -4.61 -0.06 7.70
N THR A 161 -3.44 0.13 7.10
CA THR A 161 -3.05 1.41 6.51
C THR A 161 -4.02 1.82 5.41
N SER A 162 -4.38 0.89 4.52
CA SER A 162 -5.36 1.12 3.44
C SER A 162 -6.74 1.50 3.98
N VAL A 163 -7.21 0.80 5.01
CA VAL A 163 -8.51 1.07 5.66
C VAL A 163 -8.51 2.44 6.33
N ILE A 164 -7.45 2.78 7.08
CA ILE A 164 -7.33 4.10 7.71
C ILE A 164 -7.29 5.22 6.67
N PHE A 165 -6.57 5.00 5.56
CA PHE A 165 -6.53 5.94 4.45
C PHE A 165 -7.91 6.12 3.80
N ALA A 166 -8.69 5.05 3.67
CA ALA A 166 -10.02 5.06 3.10
C ALA A 166 -11.13 5.56 4.05
N LEU A 167 -10.82 5.85 5.33
CA LEU A 167 -11.80 6.39 6.26
C LEU A 167 -12.39 7.70 5.73
N GLU A 168 -13.72 7.71 5.55
CA GLU A 168 -14.41 8.91 5.12
C GLU A 168 -14.25 10.02 6.18
N PRO A 169 -13.92 11.26 5.78
CA PRO A 169 -13.73 12.39 6.69
C PRO A 169 -15.07 12.98 7.14
N THR A 170 -15.92 12.16 7.75
CA THR A 170 -17.23 12.55 8.31
C THR A 170 -17.10 13.12 9.71
N SER A 171 -18.11 13.82 10.21
CA SER A 171 -18.07 14.42 11.54
C SER A 171 -17.87 13.36 12.66
N GLU A 172 -18.43 12.18 12.45
CA GLU A 172 -18.38 11.01 13.32
C GLU A 172 -16.96 10.45 13.44
N ASN A 173 -16.22 10.43 12.32
CA ASN A 173 -14.86 9.87 12.28
C ASN A 173 -13.77 10.83 12.76
N TYR A 174 -14.09 12.12 12.95
CA TYR A 174 -13.07 13.13 13.26
C TYR A 174 -12.24 12.79 14.50
N ASN A 175 -12.89 12.39 15.61
CA ASN A 175 -12.19 12.09 16.86
C ASN A 175 -11.30 10.85 16.74
N LEU A 176 -11.75 9.83 15.99
CA LEU A 176 -10.96 8.65 15.70
C LEU A 176 -9.71 9.02 14.89
N ILE A 177 -9.89 9.73 13.77
CA ILE A 177 -8.79 10.18 12.91
C ILE A 177 -7.80 11.06 13.69
N LEU A 178 -8.30 12.01 14.48
CA LEU A 178 -7.47 12.86 15.32
C LEU A 178 -6.66 12.03 16.34
N SER A 179 -7.27 11.00 16.92
CA SER A 179 -6.59 10.08 17.85
C SER A 179 -5.48 9.29 17.15
N LEU A 180 -5.75 8.72 15.96
CA LEU A 180 -4.77 8.00 15.15
C LEU A 180 -3.55 8.89 14.84
N VAL A 181 -3.77 10.16 14.48
CA VAL A 181 -2.68 11.10 14.21
C VAL A 181 -1.92 11.47 15.48
N LYS A 182 -2.62 11.82 16.58
CA LYS A 182 -1.99 12.31 17.81
C LYS A 182 -1.22 11.22 18.56
N GLN A 183 -1.80 10.03 18.68
CA GLN A 183 -1.29 8.97 19.54
C GLN A 183 -0.32 8.05 18.81
N GLU A 184 -0.63 7.69 17.56
CA GLU A 184 0.17 6.73 16.78
C GLU A 184 1.13 7.40 15.80
N LYS A 185 1.00 8.72 15.59
CA LYS A 185 1.65 9.43 14.48
C LYS A 185 1.34 8.77 13.13
N ASN A 186 0.11 8.28 12.97
CA ASN A 186 -0.29 7.56 11.77
C ASN A 186 -0.37 8.51 10.56
N TYR A 187 0.58 8.38 9.64
CA TYR A 187 0.69 9.24 8.46
C TYR A 187 -0.40 8.96 7.41
N ALA A 188 -1.03 7.78 7.41
CA ALA A 188 -2.17 7.54 6.54
C ALA A 188 -3.40 8.37 6.97
N ALA A 189 -3.54 8.61 8.29
CA ALA A 189 -4.65 9.38 8.84
C ALA A 189 -4.49 10.91 8.70
N ILE A 190 -3.27 11.44 8.50
CA ILE A 190 -3.07 12.91 8.47
C ILE A 190 -3.76 13.56 7.27
N TYR A 191 -3.82 12.86 6.14
CA TYR A 191 -4.51 13.34 4.95
C TYR A 191 -6.00 13.53 5.24
N ASN A 192 -6.63 12.53 5.87
CA ASN A 192 -8.04 12.61 6.26
C ASN A 192 -8.28 13.70 7.31
N LEU A 193 -7.36 13.89 8.26
CA LEU A 193 -7.43 14.98 9.22
C LEU A 193 -7.41 16.36 8.53
N ALA A 194 -6.55 16.54 7.53
CA ALA A 194 -6.45 17.79 6.81
C ALA A 194 -7.72 18.13 5.99
N THR A 195 -8.51 17.12 5.57
CA THR A 195 -9.77 17.35 4.84
C THR A 195 -10.81 18.12 5.67
N TYR A 196 -10.76 18.03 7.01
CA TYR A 196 -11.64 18.82 7.88
C TYR A 196 -11.29 20.31 7.93
N LYS A 197 -10.08 20.70 7.52
CA LYS A 197 -9.60 22.10 7.46
C LYS A 197 -9.78 22.88 8.77
N LYS A 198 -9.65 22.20 9.92
CA LYS A 198 -9.78 22.85 11.22
C LYS A 198 -8.50 23.57 11.60
N GLU A 199 -8.63 24.84 11.95
CA GLU A 199 -7.54 25.71 12.42
C GLU A 199 -6.72 25.08 13.56
N THR A 200 -7.38 24.38 14.47
CA THR A 200 -6.76 23.71 15.62
C THR A 200 -5.80 22.58 15.23
N ASP A 201 -5.93 22.03 14.02
CA ASP A 201 -5.16 20.87 13.57
C ASP A 201 -3.89 21.27 12.81
N LYS A 202 -3.76 22.54 12.41
CA LYS A 202 -2.62 23.06 11.65
C LYS A 202 -1.28 22.76 12.30
N LYS A 203 -1.15 22.97 13.62
CA LYS A 203 0.09 22.70 14.36
C LYS A 203 0.46 21.22 14.34
N LEU A 204 -0.53 20.34 14.45
CA LEU A 204 -0.31 18.89 14.41
C LEU A 204 0.14 18.44 13.02
N ILE A 205 -0.56 18.87 11.96
CA ILE A 205 -0.20 18.58 10.55
C ILE A 205 1.21 19.09 10.25
N ALA A 206 1.54 20.33 10.65
CA ALA A 206 2.85 20.92 10.43
C ALA A 206 4.01 20.13 11.07
N SER A 207 3.74 19.36 12.14
CA SER A 207 4.77 18.55 12.80
C SER A 207 5.31 17.40 11.93
N PHE A 208 4.56 16.96 10.91
CA PHE A 208 4.93 15.86 10.02
C PHE A 208 5.88 16.28 8.88
N PHE A 209 6.08 17.58 8.62
CA PHE A 209 6.97 18.05 7.54
C PHE A 209 8.45 17.67 7.73
N ASN A 210 8.87 17.37 8.96
CA ASN A 210 10.25 16.94 9.26
C ASN A 210 10.36 15.43 9.50
N ASP A 211 9.26 14.68 9.36
CA ASP A 211 9.25 13.22 9.53
C ASP A 211 9.60 12.54 8.20
N GLU A 212 10.65 11.72 8.17
CA GLU A 212 11.10 11.07 6.94
C GLU A 212 10.05 10.16 6.31
N LYS A 213 9.20 9.54 7.13
CA LYS A 213 8.17 8.59 6.67
C LYS A 213 6.88 9.28 6.24
N ALA A 214 6.66 10.53 6.65
CA ALA A 214 5.38 11.21 6.50
C ALA A 214 5.45 12.58 5.81
N LYS A 215 6.66 13.04 5.46
CA LYS A 215 6.86 14.36 4.85
C LYS A 215 6.06 14.52 3.55
N TYR A 216 5.94 13.48 2.74
CA TYR A 216 5.21 13.53 1.48
C TYR A 216 3.70 13.70 1.73
N GLU A 217 3.15 12.95 2.69
CA GLU A 217 1.76 13.06 3.12
C GLU A 217 1.48 14.44 3.73
N ALA A 218 2.41 14.99 4.50
CA ALA A 218 2.29 16.35 5.07
C ALA A 218 2.24 17.41 3.97
N VAL A 219 3.04 17.27 2.91
CA VAL A 219 2.97 18.14 1.73
C VAL A 219 1.64 17.97 1.01
N ARG A 220 1.14 16.73 0.83
CA ARG A 220 -0.17 16.45 0.23
C ARG A 220 -1.31 17.13 0.99
N CYS A 221 -1.21 17.24 2.33
CA CYS A 221 -2.18 17.99 3.13
C CYS A 221 -2.32 19.45 2.71
N THR A 222 -1.27 20.09 2.17
CA THR A 222 -1.32 21.50 1.73
C THR A 222 -2.12 21.72 0.44
N PHE A 223 -2.39 20.66 -0.33
CA PHE A 223 -3.23 20.74 -1.52
C PHE A 223 -4.72 20.78 -1.14
N ILE A 224 -5.10 20.10 -0.05
CA ILE A 224 -6.48 20.03 0.45
C ILE A 224 -6.77 21.12 1.49
N PHE A 225 -5.83 21.34 2.42
CA PHE A 225 -5.88 22.40 3.42
C PHE A 225 -4.81 23.44 3.10
N HIS A 226 -5.10 24.24 2.09
CA HIS A 226 -4.23 25.33 1.65
C HIS A 226 -4.30 26.49 2.64
N ASP A 227 -3.20 26.73 3.36
CA ASP A 227 -3.12 27.80 4.37
C ASP A 227 -1.68 28.29 4.56
N ASP A 228 -1.53 29.60 4.70
CA ASP A 228 -0.24 30.27 4.85
C ASP A 228 0.57 29.80 6.06
N TYR A 229 -0.07 29.26 7.09
CA TYR A 229 0.59 28.65 8.23
C TYR A 229 1.57 27.54 7.82
N PHE A 230 1.26 26.76 6.78
CA PHE A 230 2.09 25.64 6.33
C PHE A 230 3.30 26.08 5.50
N TYR A 231 3.28 27.28 4.91
CA TYR A 231 4.31 27.78 4.01
C TYR A 231 5.76 27.68 4.55
N PRO A 232 6.09 28.17 5.77
CA PRO A 232 7.46 28.07 6.28
C PRO A 232 7.93 26.62 6.45
N TYR A 233 7.03 25.69 6.82
CA TYR A 233 7.35 24.27 6.97
C TYR A 233 7.59 23.61 5.61
N LEU A 234 6.71 23.89 4.65
CA LEU A 234 6.81 23.41 3.27
C LEU A 234 8.11 23.90 2.61
N LYS A 235 8.42 25.20 2.71
CA LYS A 235 9.65 25.78 2.17
C LYS A 235 10.90 25.16 2.77
N LYS A 236 10.91 24.94 4.09
CA LYS A 236 12.02 24.28 4.80
C LYS A 236 12.21 22.84 4.33
N ALA A 237 11.12 22.08 4.22
CA ALA A 237 11.17 20.68 3.77
C ALA A 237 11.58 20.58 2.29
N CYS A 238 11.11 21.50 1.43
CA CYS A 238 11.55 21.61 0.03
C CYS A 238 13.06 21.86 -0.07
N LYS A 239 13.59 22.78 0.74
CA LYS A 239 15.05 23.03 0.80
C LYS A 239 15.85 21.79 1.21
N LYS A 240 15.27 20.91 2.04
CA LYS A 240 15.92 19.64 2.43
C LYS A 240 15.95 18.66 1.26
N ILE A 241 14.83 18.46 0.56
CA ILE A 241 14.79 17.54 -0.58
C ILE A 241 15.70 18.00 -1.72
N ILE A 242 15.81 19.31 -1.95
CA ILE A 242 16.72 19.84 -2.96
C ILE A 242 18.14 19.41 -2.62
N ARG A 243 18.57 19.45 -1.37
CA ARG A 243 19.95 19.09 -0.97
C ARG A 243 20.24 17.59 -0.95
N ASP A 244 19.22 16.76 -1.03
CA ASP A 244 19.34 15.32 -0.89
C ASP A 244 19.46 14.67 -2.28
N TYR A 245 20.62 14.05 -2.52
CA TYR A 245 20.96 13.42 -3.80
C TYR A 245 20.18 12.13 -4.07
N LEU A 246 19.51 11.57 -3.05
CA LEU A 246 18.74 10.34 -3.15
C LEU A 246 17.25 10.59 -3.41
N VAL A 247 16.83 11.86 -3.54
CA VAL A 247 15.43 12.20 -3.78
C VAL A 247 15.02 11.79 -5.19
N ASP A 248 13.88 11.10 -5.25
CA ASP A 248 13.24 10.69 -6.49
C ASP A 248 12.48 11.85 -7.16
N GLU A 249 12.08 11.61 -8.41
CA GLU A 249 11.29 12.53 -9.22
C GLU A 249 9.96 12.91 -8.58
N TYR A 250 9.35 11.97 -7.85
CA TYR A 250 8.12 12.20 -7.11
C TYR A 250 8.28 13.32 -6.09
N GLY A 251 9.40 13.34 -5.34
CA GLY A 251 9.68 14.41 -4.40
C GLY A 251 9.81 15.79 -5.04
N TYR A 252 10.55 15.92 -6.13
CA TYR A 252 10.63 17.21 -6.82
C TYR A 252 9.26 17.67 -7.32
N SER A 253 8.53 16.78 -8.00
CA SER A 253 7.20 17.09 -8.54
C SER A 253 6.25 17.58 -7.43
N LEU A 254 6.13 16.83 -6.34
CA LEU A 254 5.19 17.13 -5.25
C LEU A 254 5.51 18.46 -4.55
N PHE A 255 6.76 18.67 -4.15
CA PHE A 255 7.13 19.83 -3.34
C PHE A 255 7.13 21.14 -4.13
N PHE A 256 7.59 21.13 -5.39
CA PHE A 256 7.54 22.33 -6.22
C PHE A 256 6.10 22.71 -6.56
N LYS A 257 5.25 21.74 -6.90
CA LYS A 257 3.79 21.96 -7.10
C LYS A 257 3.14 22.55 -5.86
N ALA A 258 3.44 22.00 -4.68
CA ALA A 258 2.90 22.51 -3.42
C ALA A 258 3.32 23.95 -3.16
N LEU A 259 4.60 24.31 -3.41
CA LEU A 259 5.09 25.69 -3.25
C LEU A 259 4.48 26.64 -4.27
N ALA A 260 4.32 26.22 -5.54
CA ALA A 260 3.76 27.06 -6.59
C ALA A 260 2.34 27.56 -6.26
N LYS A 261 1.55 26.76 -5.52
CA LYS A 261 0.24 27.17 -4.98
C LYS A 261 0.29 28.34 -3.98
N TYR A 262 1.47 28.74 -3.50
CA TYR A 262 1.68 29.94 -2.69
C TYR A 262 2.39 31.02 -3.51
N PRO A 263 1.67 31.80 -4.35
CA PRO A 263 2.24 32.80 -5.26
C PRO A 263 2.73 34.04 -4.51
N LYS A 264 3.87 33.87 -3.82
CA LYS A 264 4.53 34.89 -3.02
C LYS A 264 5.85 35.29 -3.67
N GLN A 265 6.26 36.53 -3.48
CA GLN A 265 7.60 36.99 -3.87
C GLN A 265 8.69 36.14 -3.23
N GLU A 266 8.45 35.64 -2.01
CA GLU A 266 9.33 34.70 -1.31
C GLU A 266 9.44 33.32 -1.98
N THR A 267 8.41 32.89 -2.72
CA THR A 267 8.41 31.64 -3.49
C THR A 267 9.15 31.84 -4.80
N LEU A 268 8.88 32.94 -5.51
CA LEU A 268 9.63 33.33 -6.71
C LEU A 268 11.14 33.38 -6.42
N LYS A 269 11.56 34.16 -5.41
CA LYS A 269 12.96 34.26 -5.01
C LYS A 269 13.58 32.92 -4.61
N PHE A 270 12.77 32.02 -4.05
CA PHE A 270 13.22 30.67 -3.70
C PHE A 270 13.49 29.83 -4.96
N PHE A 271 12.59 29.87 -5.95
CA PHE A 271 12.81 29.18 -7.22
C PHE A 271 13.97 29.78 -8.03
N GLU A 272 14.04 31.12 -8.15
CA GLU A 272 15.15 31.81 -8.81
C GLU A 272 16.51 31.40 -8.22
N LYS A 273 16.60 31.43 -6.88
CA LYS A 273 17.80 30.98 -6.18
C LYS A 273 18.12 29.52 -6.45
N THR A 274 17.11 28.65 -6.44
CA THR A 274 17.27 27.21 -6.70
C THR A 274 17.78 26.94 -8.12
N LEU A 275 17.33 27.70 -9.12
CA LEU A 275 17.80 27.58 -10.49
C LEU A 275 19.22 28.16 -10.69
N ALA A 276 19.58 29.19 -9.93
CA ALA A 276 20.90 29.81 -9.96
C ALA A 276 21.98 28.98 -9.25
N GLU A 277 21.62 28.30 -8.16
CA GLU A 277 22.50 27.38 -7.43
C GLU A 277 22.68 26.06 -8.20
N ARG A 278 23.56 26.07 -9.21
CA ARG A 278 23.89 24.89 -10.02
C ARG A 278 24.78 23.92 -9.25
N ASP A 279 24.42 22.65 -9.29
CA ASP A 279 25.29 21.53 -8.92
C ASP A 279 26.24 21.18 -10.09
N TYR A 280 27.34 20.46 -9.82
CA TYR A 280 28.18 19.90 -10.88
C TYR A 280 27.44 18.86 -11.73
N ASN A 281 26.36 18.30 -11.20
CA ASN A 281 25.51 17.32 -11.87
C ASN A 281 24.45 18.04 -12.75
N GLU A 282 24.74 18.15 -14.05
CA GLU A 282 23.86 18.77 -15.05
C GLU A 282 22.48 18.09 -15.13
N TYR A 283 22.44 16.76 -15.07
CA TYR A 283 21.19 16.00 -15.08
C TYR A 283 20.27 16.37 -13.90
N ARG A 284 20.83 16.54 -12.70
CA ARG A 284 20.07 16.99 -11.53
C ARG A 284 19.57 18.43 -11.71
N ASN A 285 20.40 19.33 -12.22
CA ASN A 285 20.02 20.71 -12.49
C ASN A 285 18.88 20.81 -13.50
N GLU A 286 18.91 19.97 -14.54
CA GLU A 286 17.85 19.88 -15.53
C GLU A 286 16.56 19.33 -14.91
N LYS A 287 16.62 18.27 -14.08
CA LYS A 287 15.45 17.78 -13.33
C LYS A 287 14.79 18.83 -12.44
N ILE A 288 15.59 19.57 -11.67
CA ILE A 288 15.08 20.65 -10.83
C ILE A 288 14.38 21.71 -11.70
N SER A 289 15.00 22.09 -12.82
CA SER A 289 14.44 23.07 -13.75
C SER A 289 13.13 22.58 -14.37
N LYS A 290 13.08 21.30 -14.77
CA LYS A 290 11.88 20.60 -15.27
C LYS A 290 10.72 20.70 -14.29
N TYR A 291 10.92 20.28 -13.04
CA TYR A 291 9.82 20.23 -12.07
C TYR A 291 9.37 21.60 -11.56
N ILE A 292 10.27 22.60 -11.51
CA ILE A 292 9.86 23.99 -11.28
C ILE A 292 8.98 24.49 -12.44
N LEU A 293 9.37 24.23 -13.69
CA LEU A 293 8.58 24.64 -14.85
C LEU A 293 7.20 23.96 -14.87
N ILE A 294 7.13 22.67 -14.56
CA ILE A 294 5.86 21.95 -14.43
C ILE A 294 5.00 22.57 -13.34
N ALA A 295 5.57 22.84 -12.16
CA ALA A 295 4.83 23.39 -11.03
C ALA A 295 4.19 24.75 -11.33
N ILE A 296 4.96 25.70 -11.86
CA ILE A 296 4.44 27.04 -12.21
C ILE A 296 3.53 27.02 -13.45
N SER A 297 3.61 25.98 -14.27
CA SER A 297 2.71 25.81 -15.41
C SER A 297 1.37 25.17 -15.01
N LYS A 298 1.35 24.24 -14.05
CA LYS A 298 0.12 23.69 -13.47
C LYS A 298 -0.59 24.68 -12.54
N TYR A 299 0.17 25.56 -11.88
CA TYR A 299 -0.36 26.60 -11.00
C TYR A 299 0.10 27.99 -11.47
N PRO A 300 -0.45 28.48 -12.60
CA PRO A 300 -0.02 29.73 -13.19
C PRO A 300 -0.40 30.92 -12.30
N ASP A 301 0.55 31.82 -12.12
CA ASP A 301 0.36 33.10 -11.43
C ASP A 301 1.32 34.14 -12.03
N PRO A 302 0.91 35.42 -12.18
CA PRO A 302 1.76 36.47 -12.73
C PRO A 302 3.13 36.62 -12.05
N VAL A 303 3.24 36.25 -10.77
CA VAL A 303 4.50 36.29 -10.03
C VAL A 303 5.58 35.41 -10.65
N TYR A 304 5.21 34.36 -11.40
CA TYR A 304 6.14 33.40 -12.00
C TYR A 304 6.45 33.67 -13.48
N ASN A 305 5.91 34.71 -14.10
CA ASN A 305 6.08 34.96 -15.54
C ASN A 305 7.55 35.08 -15.94
N SER A 306 8.35 35.83 -15.18
CA SER A 306 9.80 35.97 -15.42
C SER A 306 10.53 34.64 -15.35
N LEU A 307 10.11 33.77 -14.42
CA LEU A 307 10.73 32.47 -14.20
C LEU A 307 10.48 31.54 -15.40
N LYS A 308 9.24 31.51 -15.91
CA LYS A 308 8.83 30.66 -17.03
C LYS A 308 9.65 30.94 -18.29
N GLU A 309 9.96 32.21 -18.55
CA GLU A 309 10.77 32.63 -19.70
C GLU A 309 12.27 32.32 -19.52
N SER A 310 12.74 32.23 -18.27
CA SER A 310 14.15 32.01 -17.95
C SER A 310 14.59 30.54 -17.98
N ILE A 311 13.65 29.61 -17.78
CA ILE A 311 13.97 28.17 -17.71
C ILE A 311 14.23 27.63 -19.12
N LYS A 312 15.43 27.10 -19.32
CA LYS A 312 15.85 26.42 -20.56
C LYS A 312 16.05 24.94 -20.28
N LEU A 313 15.42 24.09 -21.10
CA LEU A 313 15.48 22.64 -21.01
C LEU A 313 15.90 22.06 -22.37
N SER A 314 16.47 20.86 -22.37
CA SER A 314 16.63 20.08 -23.60
C SER A 314 15.28 19.83 -24.28
N PRO A 315 15.26 19.60 -25.61
CA PRO A 315 14.05 19.20 -26.32
C PRO A 315 13.41 17.94 -25.72
N GLU A 316 14.20 16.93 -25.32
CA GLU A 316 13.67 15.71 -24.71
C GLU A 316 12.97 16.01 -23.38
N THR A 317 13.59 16.81 -22.52
CA THR A 317 12.99 17.17 -21.23
C THR A 317 11.73 18.03 -21.40
N LEU A 318 11.69 18.90 -22.41
CA LEU A 318 10.50 19.70 -22.70
C LEU A 318 9.32 18.83 -23.17
N GLU A 319 9.58 17.77 -23.93
CA GLU A 319 8.56 16.78 -24.30
C GLU A 319 7.97 16.10 -23.05
N GLU A 320 8.83 15.70 -22.10
CA GLU A 320 8.38 15.14 -20.82
C GLU A 320 7.53 16.13 -20.01
N VAL A 321 7.92 17.42 -19.98
CA VAL A 321 7.10 18.48 -19.35
C VAL A 321 5.72 18.54 -19.98
N ASN A 322 5.64 18.58 -21.32
CA ASN A 322 4.37 18.66 -22.02
C ASN A 322 3.49 17.44 -21.74
N LYS A 323 4.07 16.23 -21.66
CA LYS A 323 3.35 15.01 -21.27
C LYS A 323 2.78 15.11 -19.85
N GLU A 324 3.59 15.51 -18.87
CA GLU A 324 3.13 15.61 -17.47
C GLU A 324 2.07 16.72 -17.27
N LEU A 325 2.09 17.76 -18.10
CA LEU A 325 1.04 18.80 -18.09
C LEU A 325 -0.31 18.31 -18.60
N LEU A 326 -0.35 17.23 -19.40
CA LEU A 326 -1.60 16.60 -19.85
C LEU A 326 -2.18 15.63 -18.81
N GLU A 327 -1.38 15.19 -17.85
CA GLU A 327 -1.85 14.32 -16.77
C GLU A 327 -2.67 15.13 -15.74
N LYS A 328 -3.83 14.59 -15.34
CA LYS A 328 -4.64 15.16 -14.26
C LYS A 328 -3.91 14.97 -12.92
N ASP A 329 -3.98 15.99 -12.06
CA ASP A 329 -3.38 16.00 -10.72
C ASP A 329 -4.03 14.98 -9.76
#